data_AF-A0A4Z2D320-F1
#
_entry.id   AF-A0A4Z2D320-F1
#
_cell.length_a   1.000
_cell.length_b   1.000
_cell.length_c   1.000
_cell.angle_alpha   90.00
_cell.angle_beta   90.00
_cell.angle_gamma   90.00
#
_symmetry.space_group_name_H-M   'P 1'
#
loop_
_entity.id
_entity.type
_entity.pdbx_description
1 polymer ?
#
loop_
_entity_poly.entity_id
_entity_poly.type
_entity_poly.pdbx_seq_one_letter_code
_entity_poly.pdbx_strand_id
1 'polypeptide(L)'
;MLPNKTKSLVKNLMNYPTVIKQSAIDSYEKLKSMDYRSVYEVYDHFTGLDRVRSLHVGVAEAERNFVQKQIERRSCQMKVFQLEEARNRINVQLDSVKRSDENFLKLVTELHDLSRQHQRARDQLTSVELAEQVAFEHFSSTLRHSQAEERIQANRMRQWTVGFSLAAGLIGFGATFIRFRQLDKQTKPLHLTATGQTIDYSFQDLTSSLQSSDQRLRTALDDLNIMKDTLNDKTCISKTNLLEFTPKPG
;
A
#
# COMPACT_ATOMS: atom_id res chain seq x y z
N MET A 1 24.79 64.89 28.60
CA MET A 1 23.67 63.99 28.94
C MET A 1 23.21 63.29 27.66
N LEU A 2 23.57 62.03 27.45
CA LEU A 2 23.19 61.24 26.27
C LEU A 2 22.16 60.16 26.67
N PRO A 3 21.04 60.02 25.94
CA PRO A 3 19.87 59.32 26.43
C PRO A 3 19.98 57.80 26.37
N ASN A 4 19.43 57.19 27.42
CA ASN A 4 19.30 55.78 27.76
C ASN A 4 18.39 54.98 26.80
N LYS A 5 18.66 54.98 25.48
CA LYS A 5 17.89 54.19 24.50
C LYS A 5 18.53 52.83 24.16
N THR A 6 19.81 52.62 24.46
CA THR A 6 20.53 51.38 24.16
C THR A 6 20.16 50.24 25.12
N LYS A 7 19.83 50.52 26.39
CA LYS A 7 19.48 49.49 27.38
C LYS A 7 18.13 48.81 27.11
N SER A 8 17.20 49.48 26.44
CA SER A 8 15.89 48.90 26.07
C SER A 8 15.99 47.93 24.90
N LEU A 9 16.85 48.21 23.92
CA LEU A 9 17.03 47.34 22.76
C LEU A 9 17.80 46.07 23.15
N VAL A 10 18.85 46.19 23.98
CA VAL A 10 19.61 45.02 24.46
C VAL A 10 18.72 44.08 25.30
N LYS A 11 17.80 44.62 26.11
CA LYS A 11 16.85 43.79 26.88
C LYS A 11 15.85 43.04 25.99
N ASN A 12 15.39 43.65 24.89
CA ASN A 12 14.52 42.96 23.93
C ASN A 12 15.28 41.91 23.08
N LEU A 13 16.56 42.13 22.79
CA LEU A 13 17.40 41.13 22.09
C LEU A 13 17.68 39.88 22.95
N MET A 14 17.85 40.03 24.26
CA MET A 14 18.09 38.89 25.17
C MET A 14 16.85 38.01 25.39
N ASN A 15 15.65 38.52 25.08
CA ASN A 15 14.38 37.80 25.16
C ASN A 15 13.89 37.25 23.81
N TYR A 16 14.66 37.40 22.72
CA TYR A 16 14.32 36.86 21.41
C TYR A 16 14.13 35.33 21.37
N PRO A 17 14.91 34.49 22.10
CA PRO A 17 14.67 33.04 22.08
C PRO A 17 13.40 32.64 22.85
N THR A 18 13.01 33.39 23.89
CA THR A 18 11.78 33.14 24.66
C THR A 18 10.53 33.60 23.91
N VAL A 19 10.57 34.75 23.24
CA VAL A 19 9.44 35.24 22.43
C VAL A 19 9.16 34.33 21.23
N ILE A 20 10.20 33.79 20.58
CA ILE A 20 10.00 32.80 19.50
C ILE A 20 9.39 31.51 20.06
N LYS A 21 9.88 31.01 21.21
CA LYS A 21 9.29 29.85 21.87
C LYS A 21 7.84 30.10 22.26
N GLN A 22 7.52 31.25 22.84
CA GLN A 22 6.14 31.65 23.18
C GLN A 22 5.26 31.68 21.93
N SER A 23 5.71 32.35 20.85
CA SER A 23 4.94 32.42 19.60
C SER A 23 4.73 31.06 18.92
N ALA A 24 5.70 30.15 19.06
CA ALA A 24 5.60 28.78 18.56
C ALA A 24 4.64 27.94 19.42
N ILE A 25 4.64 28.15 20.74
CA ILE A 25 3.70 27.53 21.68
C ILE A 25 2.28 28.04 21.44
N ASP A 26 2.09 29.36 21.31
CA ASP A 26 0.80 30.00 21.00
C ASP A 26 0.25 29.52 19.65
N SER A 27 1.13 29.31 18.66
CA SER A 27 0.75 28.76 17.35
C SER A 27 0.37 27.28 17.46
N TYR A 28 1.07 26.48 18.29
CA TYR A 28 0.72 25.08 18.55
C TYR A 28 -0.63 24.95 19.28
N GLU A 29 -0.90 25.85 20.22
CA GLU A 29 -2.14 25.86 21.01
C GLU A 29 -3.34 26.34 20.17
N LYS A 30 -3.12 27.27 19.24
CA LYS A 30 -4.08 27.69 18.22
C LYS A 30 -4.36 26.59 17.18
N LEU A 31 -3.35 25.78 16.83
CA LEU A 31 -3.53 24.61 15.96
C LEU A 31 -4.28 23.47 16.67
N LYS A 32 -4.09 23.31 17.98
CA LYS A 32 -4.81 22.32 18.81
C LYS A 32 -6.29 22.63 19.00
N SER A 33 -6.65 23.92 19.01
CA SER A 33 -8.04 24.39 19.10
C SER A 33 -8.73 24.49 17.73
N MET A 34 -8.00 24.24 16.64
CA MET A 34 -8.57 24.24 15.30
C MET A 34 -9.43 22.99 15.12
N ASP A 35 -10.65 23.20 14.61
CA ASP A 35 -11.65 22.15 14.51
C ASP A 35 -11.22 21.08 13.48
N TYR A 36 -10.61 20.00 13.99
CA TYR A 36 -10.12 18.87 13.19
C TYR A 36 -11.23 18.21 12.36
N ARG A 37 -12.49 18.49 12.70
CA ARG A 37 -13.67 17.99 12.02
C ARG A 37 -13.71 18.43 10.55
N SER A 38 -13.39 19.69 10.24
CA SER A 38 -13.39 20.13 8.83
C SER A 38 -12.24 19.54 8.02
N VAL A 39 -11.07 19.34 8.64
CA VAL A 39 -9.92 18.69 8.00
C VAL A 39 -10.20 17.21 7.79
N TYR A 40 -10.89 16.57 8.75
CA TYR A 40 -11.36 15.20 8.65
C TYR A 40 -12.44 15.04 7.59
N GLU A 41 -13.43 15.94 7.49
CA GLU A 41 -14.48 15.93 6.47
C GLU A 41 -13.91 16.15 5.07
N VAL A 42 -12.94 17.06 4.92
CA VAL A 42 -12.23 17.25 3.65
C VAL A 42 -11.36 16.03 3.34
N TYR A 43 -10.69 15.43 4.32
CA TYR A 43 -9.93 14.19 4.16
C TYR A 43 -10.84 13.02 3.77
N ASP A 44 -12.01 12.88 4.38
CA ASP A 44 -12.98 11.81 4.13
C ASP A 44 -13.63 11.95 2.74
N HIS A 45 -14.05 13.17 2.38
CA HIS A 45 -14.56 13.50 1.05
C HIS A 45 -13.50 13.30 -0.05
N PHE A 46 -12.22 13.54 0.25
CA PHE A 46 -11.15 13.47 -0.74
C PHE A 46 -10.54 12.06 -0.85
N THR A 47 -10.31 11.36 0.27
CA THR A 47 -9.82 9.97 0.25
C THR A 47 -10.88 9.01 -0.27
N GLY A 48 -12.17 9.32 -0.11
CA GLY A 48 -13.25 8.47 -0.61
C GLY A 48 -13.32 7.13 0.12
N LEU A 49 -12.74 7.03 1.32
CA LEU A 49 -12.76 5.84 2.17
C LEU A 49 -14.20 5.42 2.48
N ASP A 50 -15.08 6.40 2.73
CA ASP A 50 -16.50 6.15 2.92
C ASP A 50 -17.20 5.68 1.63
N ARG A 51 -16.81 6.22 0.46
CA ARG A 51 -17.30 5.74 -0.83
C ARG A 51 -16.88 4.29 -1.09
N VAL A 52 -15.61 3.95 -0.88
CA VAL A 52 -15.10 2.58 -1.02
C VAL A 52 -15.79 1.62 -0.05
N ARG A 53 -15.97 2.04 1.21
CA ARG A 53 -16.73 1.27 2.20
C ARG A 53 -18.19 1.10 1.78
N SER A 54 -18.86 2.15 1.32
CA SER A 54 -20.26 2.09 0.87
C SER A 54 -20.44 1.17 -0.34
N LEU A 55 -19.48 1.16 -1.27
CA LEU A 55 -19.48 0.26 -2.43
C LEU A 55 -19.28 -1.19 -2.01
N HIS A 56 -18.33 -1.47 -1.12
CA HIS A 56 -18.14 -2.83 -0.60
C HIS A 56 -19.34 -3.31 0.22
N VAL A 57 -20.00 -2.42 0.97
CA VAL A 57 -21.25 -2.74 1.68
C VAL A 57 -22.36 -3.06 0.68
N GLY A 58 -22.51 -2.27 -0.39
CA GLY A 58 -23.50 -2.52 -1.45
C GLY A 58 -23.23 -3.81 -2.23
N VAL A 59 -21.98 -4.13 -2.52
CA VAL A 59 -21.58 -5.41 -3.14
C VAL A 59 -21.86 -6.58 -2.20
N ALA A 60 -21.53 -6.45 -0.91
CA ALA A 60 -21.79 -7.50 0.08
C ALA A 60 -23.29 -7.74 0.30
N GLU A 61 -24.12 -6.69 0.24
CA GLU A 61 -25.57 -6.82 0.30
C GLU A 61 -26.14 -7.49 -0.96
N ALA A 62 -25.69 -7.09 -2.14
CA ALA A 62 -26.06 -7.73 -3.39
C ALA A 62 -25.61 -9.20 -3.45
N GLU A 63 -24.43 -9.52 -2.91
CA GLU A 63 -23.91 -10.89 -2.78
C GLU A 63 -24.80 -11.72 -1.86
N ARG A 64 -25.16 -11.22 -0.67
CA ARG A 64 -26.06 -11.92 0.27
C ARG A 64 -27.40 -12.24 -0.39
N ASN A 65 -27.97 -11.28 -1.11
CA ASN A 65 -29.22 -11.49 -1.84
C ASN A 65 -29.08 -12.56 -2.94
N PHE A 66 -27.97 -12.55 -3.69
CA PHE A 66 -27.67 -13.59 -4.68
C PHE A 66 -27.51 -14.98 -4.04
N VAL A 67 -26.75 -15.09 -2.96
CA VAL A 67 -26.53 -16.34 -2.22
C VAL A 67 -27.85 -16.89 -1.68
N GLN A 68 -28.71 -16.02 -1.14
CA GLN A 68 -30.04 -16.42 -0.67
C GLN A 68 -30.88 -17.02 -1.80
N LYS A 69 -30.89 -16.40 -2.98
CA LYS A 69 -31.59 -16.93 -4.17
C LYS A 69 -30.99 -18.23 -4.68
N GLN A 70 -29.67 -18.38 -4.59
CA GLN A 70 -29.01 -19.65 -4.94
C GLN A 70 -29.36 -20.79 -3.98
N ILE A 71 -29.52 -20.51 -2.68
CA ILE A 71 -30.00 -21.49 -1.69
C ILE A 71 -31.45 -21.88 -2.00
N GLU A 72 -32.31 -20.92 -2.31
CA GLU A 72 -33.69 -21.17 -2.74
C GLU A 72 -33.73 -22.09 -3.98
N ARG A 73 -32.91 -21.81 -5.00
CA ARG A 73 -32.80 -22.69 -6.18
C ARG A 73 -32.40 -24.10 -5.79
N ARG A 74 -31.33 -24.28 -5.01
CA ARG A 74 -30.88 -25.62 -4.58
C ARG A 74 -31.97 -26.37 -3.81
N SER A 75 -32.74 -25.67 -2.98
CA SER A 75 -33.86 -26.27 -2.25
C SER A 75 -34.98 -26.73 -3.19
N CYS A 76 -35.33 -25.95 -4.21
CA CYS A 76 -36.32 -26.33 -5.21
C CYS A 76 -35.81 -27.47 -6.11
N GLN A 77 -34.55 -27.45 -6.52
CA GLN A 77 -33.93 -28.55 -7.28
C GLN A 77 -33.95 -29.86 -6.50
N MET A 78 -33.65 -29.81 -5.19
CA MET A 78 -33.72 -30.99 -4.33
C MET A 78 -35.15 -31.54 -4.24
N LYS A 79 -36.17 -30.68 -4.12
CA LYS A 79 -37.59 -31.10 -4.13
C LYS A 79 -38.00 -31.76 -5.44
N VAL A 80 -37.58 -31.20 -6.58
CA VAL A 80 -37.83 -31.80 -7.91
C VAL A 80 -37.19 -33.19 -7.99
N PHE A 81 -35.94 -33.33 -7.56
CA PHE A 81 -35.23 -34.61 -7.55
C PHE A 81 -35.92 -35.66 -6.66
N GLN A 82 -36.35 -35.28 -5.46
CA GLN A 82 -37.09 -36.17 -4.54
C GLN A 82 -38.41 -36.64 -5.16
N LEU A 83 -39.14 -35.76 -5.84
CA LEU A 83 -40.38 -36.11 -6.55
C LEU A 83 -40.11 -37.02 -7.76
N GLU A 84 -39.02 -36.80 -8.51
CA GLU A 84 -38.61 -37.71 -9.59
C GLU A 84 -38.28 -39.11 -9.05
N GLU A 85 -37.57 -39.19 -7.93
CA GLU A 85 -37.23 -40.46 -7.29
C GLU A 85 -38.48 -41.19 -6.79
N ALA A 86 -39.39 -40.49 -6.11
CA ALA A 86 -40.67 -41.05 -5.66
C ALA A 86 -41.51 -41.56 -6.83
N ARG A 87 -41.61 -40.76 -7.90
CA ARG A 87 -42.30 -41.13 -9.15
C ARG A 87 -41.67 -42.37 -9.79
N ASN A 88 -40.34 -42.47 -9.80
CA ASN A 88 -39.64 -43.64 -10.33
C ASN A 88 -39.90 -44.89 -9.47
N ARG A 89 -39.87 -44.77 -8.14
CA ARG A 89 -40.19 -45.86 -7.21
C ARG A 89 -41.58 -46.42 -7.45
N ILE A 90 -42.60 -45.57 -7.62
CA ILE A 90 -43.97 -46.03 -7.92
C ILE A 90 -44.05 -46.64 -9.31
N ASN A 91 -43.35 -46.12 -10.32
CA ASN A 91 -43.32 -46.76 -11.65
C ASN A 91 -42.76 -48.18 -11.60
N VAL A 92 -41.67 -48.40 -10.86
CA VAL A 92 -41.09 -49.75 -10.67
C VAL A 92 -42.09 -50.67 -9.96
N GLN A 93 -42.79 -50.18 -8.94
CA GLN A 93 -43.84 -50.96 -8.27
C GLN A 93 -45.01 -51.27 -9.22
N LEU A 94 -45.44 -50.31 -10.02
CA LEU A 94 -46.53 -50.46 -10.97
C LEU A 94 -46.23 -51.51 -12.05
N ASP A 95 -44.98 -51.59 -12.52
CA ASP A 95 -44.53 -52.59 -13.52
C ASP A 95 -44.57 -54.03 -12.96
N SER A 96 -44.42 -54.18 -11.63
CA SER A 96 -44.46 -55.48 -10.96
C SER A 96 -45.87 -55.97 -10.59
N VAL A 97 -46.85 -55.07 -10.49
CA VAL A 97 -48.23 -55.40 -10.11
C VAL A 97 -49.05 -55.77 -11.36
N LYS A 98 -49.83 -56.85 -11.28
CA LYS A 98 -50.70 -57.23 -12.40
C LYS A 98 -51.86 -56.24 -12.55
N ARG A 99 -52.23 -55.95 -13.80
CA ARG A 99 -53.33 -55.01 -14.13
C ARG A 99 -54.71 -55.41 -13.58
N SER A 100 -54.89 -56.67 -13.18
CA SER A 100 -56.15 -57.18 -12.62
C SER A 100 -56.28 -56.97 -11.11
N ASP A 101 -55.22 -56.52 -10.42
CA ASP A 101 -55.28 -56.27 -8.98
C ASP A 101 -55.81 -54.86 -8.69
N GLU A 102 -56.69 -54.73 -7.68
CA GLU A 102 -57.24 -53.45 -7.20
C GLU A 102 -56.15 -52.42 -6.82
N ASN A 103 -54.96 -52.91 -6.43
CA ASN A 103 -53.80 -52.07 -6.10
C ASN A 103 -53.23 -51.31 -7.31
N PHE A 104 -53.46 -51.79 -8.54
CA PHE A 104 -52.98 -51.15 -9.76
C PHE A 104 -53.59 -49.76 -9.94
N LEU A 105 -54.93 -49.64 -9.80
CA LEU A 105 -55.65 -48.37 -9.90
C LEU A 105 -55.19 -47.35 -8.85
N LYS A 106 -54.91 -47.82 -7.63
CA LYS A 106 -54.40 -46.98 -6.54
C LYS A 106 -53.01 -46.42 -6.86
N LEU A 107 -52.08 -47.26 -7.33
CA LEU A 107 -50.73 -46.83 -7.72
C LEU A 107 -50.76 -45.88 -8.94
N VAL A 108 -51.63 -46.12 -9.92
CA VAL A 108 -51.77 -45.20 -11.08
C VAL A 108 -52.27 -43.83 -10.63
N THR A 109 -53.23 -43.79 -9.70
CA THR A 109 -53.73 -42.53 -9.15
C THR A 109 -52.65 -41.78 -8.40
N GLU A 110 -51.88 -42.47 -7.57
CA GLU A 110 -50.75 -41.92 -6.82
C GLU A 110 -49.64 -41.41 -7.76
N LEU A 111 -49.33 -42.17 -8.82
CA LEU A 111 -48.37 -41.77 -9.85
C LEU A 111 -48.81 -40.50 -10.57
N HIS A 112 -50.08 -40.39 -10.93
CA HIS A 112 -50.62 -39.19 -11.58
C HIS A 112 -50.54 -37.97 -10.65
N ASP A 113 -50.84 -38.14 -9.36
CA ASP A 113 -50.71 -37.05 -8.39
C ASP A 113 -49.25 -36.62 -8.21
N LEU A 114 -48.32 -37.56 -8.08
CA LEU A 114 -46.88 -37.27 -8.06
C LEU A 114 -46.41 -36.57 -9.33
N SER A 115 -46.89 -36.98 -10.50
CA SER A 115 -46.55 -36.31 -11.77
C SER A 115 -47.06 -34.87 -11.80
N ARG A 116 -48.24 -34.60 -11.24
CA ARG A 116 -48.78 -33.25 -11.11
C ARG A 116 -47.98 -32.39 -10.13
N GLN A 117 -47.58 -32.98 -8.99
CA GLN A 117 -46.72 -32.32 -8.01
C GLN A 117 -45.33 -32.03 -8.60
N HIS A 118 -44.76 -32.95 -9.37
CA HIS A 118 -43.49 -32.77 -10.07
C HIS A 118 -43.54 -31.64 -11.09
N GLN A 119 -44.59 -31.57 -11.92
CA GLN A 119 -44.75 -30.47 -12.88
C GLN A 119 -44.83 -29.12 -12.16
N ARG A 120 -45.61 -29.02 -11.08
CA ARG A 120 -45.68 -27.80 -10.26
C ARG A 120 -44.32 -27.42 -9.64
N ALA A 121 -43.57 -28.40 -9.15
CA ALA A 121 -42.24 -28.18 -8.59
C ALA A 121 -41.24 -27.72 -9.66
N ARG A 122 -41.36 -28.21 -10.91
CA ARG A 122 -40.59 -27.72 -12.06
C ARG A 122 -40.94 -26.28 -12.42
N ASP A 123 -42.22 -25.95 -12.50
CA ASP A 123 -42.66 -24.59 -12.81
C ASP A 123 -42.16 -23.60 -11.73
N GLN A 124 -42.20 -24.02 -10.45
CA GLN A 124 -41.61 -23.26 -9.34
C GLN A 124 -40.09 -23.11 -9.48
N LEU A 125 -39.38 -24.18 -9.84
CA LEU A 125 -37.93 -24.12 -10.06
C LEU A 125 -37.58 -23.10 -11.16
N THR A 126 -38.28 -23.12 -12.30
CA THR A 126 -38.06 -22.15 -13.38
C THR A 126 -38.30 -20.71 -12.92
N SER A 127 -39.32 -20.47 -12.08
CA SER A 127 -39.56 -19.14 -11.51
C SER A 127 -38.44 -18.67 -10.58
N VAL A 128 -37.86 -19.58 -9.80
CA VAL A 128 -36.74 -19.29 -8.89
C VAL A 128 -35.44 -19.09 -9.66
N GLU A 129 -35.21 -19.84 -10.74
CA GLU A 129 -34.07 -19.69 -11.63
C GLU A 129 -34.08 -18.31 -12.31
N LEU A 130 -35.24 -17.85 -12.77
CA LEU A 130 -35.39 -16.50 -13.33
C LEU A 130 -35.12 -15.42 -12.27
N ALA A 131 -35.58 -15.62 -11.03
CA ALA A 131 -35.29 -14.71 -9.94
C ALA A 131 -33.79 -14.69 -9.55
N GLU A 132 -33.10 -15.84 -9.58
CA GLU A 132 -31.64 -15.91 -9.39
C GLU A 132 -30.90 -15.18 -10.52
N GLN A 133 -31.34 -15.34 -11.78
CA GLN A 133 -30.72 -14.65 -12.90
C GLN A 133 -30.81 -13.13 -12.75
N VAL A 134 -31.98 -12.59 -12.40
CA VAL A 134 -32.15 -11.15 -12.17
C VAL A 134 -31.27 -10.68 -11.01
N ALA A 135 -31.19 -11.45 -9.92
CA ALA A 135 -30.30 -11.14 -8.79
C ALA A 135 -28.82 -11.17 -9.20
N PHE A 136 -28.42 -12.10 -10.08
CA PHE A 136 -27.06 -12.20 -10.62
C PHE A 136 -26.72 -11.03 -11.55
N GLU A 137 -27.65 -10.60 -12.41
CA GLU A 137 -27.47 -9.43 -13.27
C GLU A 137 -27.28 -8.16 -12.42
N HIS A 138 -28.07 -7.99 -11.35
CA HIS A 138 -27.90 -6.90 -10.40
C HIS A 138 -26.56 -6.96 -9.64
N PHE A 139 -26.18 -8.14 -9.16
CA PHE A 139 -24.90 -8.33 -8.48
C PHE A 139 -23.71 -8.08 -9.42
N SER A 140 -23.73 -8.66 -10.62
CA SER A 140 -22.63 -8.54 -11.60
C SER A 140 -22.49 -7.13 -12.17
N SER A 141 -23.58 -6.39 -12.35
CA SER A 141 -23.52 -4.96 -12.73
C SER A 141 -22.93 -4.11 -11.60
N THR A 142 -23.37 -4.31 -10.36
CA THR A 142 -22.81 -3.63 -9.18
C THR A 142 -21.32 -3.95 -8.99
N LEU A 143 -20.94 -5.22 -9.18
CA LEU A 143 -19.56 -5.69 -9.08
C LEU A 143 -18.69 -5.07 -10.18
N ARG A 144 -19.15 -5.06 -11.43
CA ARG A 144 -18.44 -4.38 -12.53
C ARG A 144 -18.31 -2.88 -12.29
N HIS A 145 -19.32 -2.23 -11.72
CA HIS A 145 -19.26 -0.82 -11.38
C HIS A 145 -18.22 -0.54 -10.29
N SER A 146 -18.18 -1.37 -9.24
CA SER A 146 -17.16 -1.28 -8.18
C SER A 146 -15.73 -1.48 -8.73
N GLN A 147 -15.53 -2.46 -9.61
CA GLN A 147 -14.24 -2.71 -10.26
C GLN A 147 -13.82 -1.59 -11.23
N ALA A 148 -14.79 -0.93 -11.87
CA ALA A 148 -14.52 0.23 -12.71
C ALA A 148 -14.10 1.45 -11.87
N GLU A 149 -14.73 1.65 -10.71
CA GLU A 149 -14.35 2.71 -9.76
C GLU A 149 -12.97 2.44 -9.11
N GLU A 150 -12.58 1.20 -8.87
CA GLU A 150 -11.22 0.84 -8.40
C GLU A 150 -10.12 1.31 -9.37
N ARG A 151 -10.35 1.21 -10.69
CA ARG A 151 -9.39 1.69 -11.71
C ARG A 151 -9.29 3.21 -11.75
N ILE A 152 -10.38 3.91 -11.47
CA ILE A 152 -10.41 5.38 -11.38
C ILE A 152 -9.69 5.87 -10.11
N GLN A 153 -9.70 5.09 -9.04
CA GLN A 153 -9.03 5.40 -7.77
C GLN A 153 -7.51 5.23 -7.81
N ALA A 154 -6.98 4.26 -8.56
CA ALA A 154 -5.53 4.09 -8.76
C ALA A 154 -4.87 5.36 -9.36
N ASN A 155 -5.58 6.06 -10.24
CA ASN A 155 -5.11 7.34 -10.80
C ASN A 155 -5.17 8.48 -9.79
N ARG A 156 -6.11 8.45 -8.83
CA ARG A 156 -6.23 9.48 -7.80
C ARG A 156 -5.08 9.39 -6.79
N MET A 157 -4.70 8.18 -6.34
CA MET A 157 -3.54 7.97 -5.44
C MET A 157 -2.22 8.50 -6.04
N ARG A 158 -2.06 8.42 -7.36
CA ARG A 158 -0.89 8.97 -8.07
C ARG A 158 -0.85 10.51 -8.03
N GLN A 159 -1.99 11.18 -8.07
CA GLN A 159 -2.05 12.65 -7.96
C GLN A 159 -1.77 13.11 -6.52
N TRP A 160 -2.15 12.31 -5.54
CA TRP A 160 -1.90 12.60 -4.12
C TRP A 160 -0.43 12.52 -3.73
N THR A 161 0.32 11.49 -4.16
CA THR A 161 1.75 11.38 -3.84
C THR A 161 2.55 12.55 -4.41
N VAL A 162 2.17 13.05 -5.58
CA VAL A 162 2.72 14.28 -6.17
C VAL A 162 2.41 15.50 -5.30
N GLY A 163 1.16 15.62 -4.82
CA GLY A 163 0.77 16.70 -3.90
C GLY A 163 1.51 16.68 -2.56
N PHE A 164 1.63 15.50 -1.93
CA PHE A 164 2.37 15.34 -0.67
C PHE A 164 3.86 15.61 -0.84
N SER A 165 4.45 15.19 -1.98
CA SER A 165 5.84 15.50 -2.30
C SER A 165 6.06 17.02 -2.40
N LEU A 166 5.16 17.74 -3.07
CA LEU A 166 5.23 19.20 -3.17
C LEU A 166 5.09 19.88 -1.80
N ALA A 167 4.12 19.45 -0.99
CA ALA A 167 3.91 19.99 0.36
C ALA A 167 5.13 19.73 1.27
N ALA A 168 5.68 18.51 1.25
CA ALA A 168 6.88 18.15 2.00
C ALA A 168 8.10 18.96 1.53
N GLY A 169 8.24 19.20 0.22
CA GLY A 169 9.26 20.06 -0.35
C GLY A 169 9.17 21.51 0.16
N LEU A 170 7.96 22.08 0.21
CA LEU A 170 7.74 23.43 0.74
C LEU A 170 8.04 23.53 2.24
N ILE A 171 7.64 22.53 3.03
CA ILE A 171 7.94 22.47 4.46
C ILE A 171 9.45 22.33 4.70
N GLY A 172 10.11 21.43 3.97
CA GLY A 172 11.56 21.24 4.03
C GLY A 172 12.34 22.47 3.59
N PHE A 173 11.88 23.15 2.53
CA PHE A 173 12.44 24.41 2.07
C PHE A 173 12.25 25.52 3.10
N GLY A 174 11.07 25.64 3.71
CA GLY A 174 10.80 26.60 4.78
C GLY A 174 11.68 26.38 6.02
N ALA A 175 11.83 25.13 6.45
CA ALA A 175 12.72 24.76 7.56
C ALA A 175 14.18 25.11 7.26
N THR A 176 14.62 24.82 6.03
CA THR A 176 15.97 25.15 5.57
C THR A 176 16.19 26.66 5.48
N PHE A 177 15.22 27.41 4.97
CA PHE A 177 15.28 28.87 4.87
C PHE A 177 15.35 29.55 6.24
N ILE A 178 14.59 29.06 7.23
CA ILE A 178 14.67 29.54 8.61
C ILE A 178 16.05 29.23 9.20
N ARG A 179 16.58 28.02 8.98
CA ARG A 179 17.91 27.62 9.45
C ARG A 179 19.01 28.51 8.85
N PHE A 180 18.96 28.81 7.55
CA PHE A 180 19.90 29.73 6.90
C PHE A 180 19.80 31.14 7.47
N ARG A 181 18.59 31.70 7.63
CA ARG A 181 18.41 33.02 8.26
C ARG A 181 18.88 33.09 9.71
N GLN A 182 18.88 31.99 10.45
CA GLN A 182 19.42 31.93 11.81
C GLN A 182 20.95 31.85 11.81
N LEU A 183 21.54 31.16 10.83
CA LEU A 183 23.00 31.09 10.65
C LEU A 183 23.56 32.44 10.17
N ASP A 184 22.89 33.11 9.22
CA ASP A 184 23.27 34.45 8.72
C ASP A 184 23.21 35.54 9.79
N LYS A 185 22.39 35.36 10.84
CA LYS A 185 22.35 36.27 11.99
C LYS A 185 23.49 36.01 12.99
N GLN A 186 24.05 34.81 13.00
CA GLN A 186 25.19 34.45 13.85
C GLN A 186 26.53 34.81 13.18
N THR A 187 26.60 34.76 11.85
CA THR A 187 27.67 35.39 11.07
C THR A 187 27.41 36.89 10.98
N LYS A 188 27.72 37.62 12.05
CA LYS A 188 28.04 39.06 11.92
C LYS A 188 29.03 39.19 10.75
N PRO A 189 28.92 40.20 9.86
CA PRO A 189 29.96 40.44 8.87
C PRO A 189 31.25 40.59 9.68
N LEU A 190 32.15 39.62 9.54
CA LEU A 190 33.46 39.67 10.17
C LEU A 190 34.15 40.85 9.50
N HIS A 191 34.01 42.01 10.12
CA HIS A 191 34.73 43.21 9.74
C HIS A 191 36.20 42.83 9.81
N LEU A 192 36.84 42.75 8.64
CA LEU A 192 38.28 42.59 8.52
C LEU A 192 38.92 43.78 9.22
N THR A 193 39.30 43.60 10.47
CA THR A 193 40.27 44.45 11.13
C THR A 193 41.34 43.55 11.70
N ALA A 194 42.40 43.46 10.91
CA ALA A 194 43.78 43.30 11.33
C ALA A 194 44.02 42.78 12.76
N THR A 195 44.33 41.49 12.87
CA THR A 195 45.52 41.01 13.60
C THR A 195 45.85 39.61 13.08
N GLY A 196 46.85 39.53 12.20
CA GLY A 196 47.33 38.31 11.55
C GLY A 196 48.09 37.38 12.48
N GLN A 197 47.42 36.82 13.49
CA GLN A 197 48.03 35.84 14.39
C GLN A 197 47.15 34.63 14.67
N THR A 198 45.94 34.50 14.09
CA THR A 198 45.03 33.36 14.39
C THR A 198 44.73 32.40 13.25
N ILE A 199 45.24 32.65 12.04
CA ILE A 199 44.93 31.83 10.87
C ILE A 199 46.04 30.82 10.57
N ASP A 200 47.27 31.08 11.03
CA ASP A 200 48.43 30.25 10.67
C ASP A 200 48.45 28.89 11.38
N TYR A 201 48.02 28.80 12.65
CA TYR A 201 48.03 27.51 13.37
C TYR A 201 47.00 26.51 12.84
N SER A 202 45.81 26.99 12.44
CA SER A 202 44.76 26.11 11.93
C SER A 202 45.04 25.65 10.50
N PHE A 203 45.68 26.49 9.67
CA PHE A 203 46.08 26.08 8.34
C PHE A 203 47.22 25.05 8.39
N GLN A 204 48.24 25.30 9.21
CA GLN A 204 49.40 24.41 9.32
C GLN A 204 49.04 22.99 9.80
N ASP A 205 48.08 22.89 10.73
CA ASP A 205 47.55 21.60 11.20
C ASP A 205 46.78 20.86 10.07
N LEU A 206 45.98 21.58 9.29
CA LEU A 206 45.24 21.05 8.15
C LEU A 206 46.16 20.60 7.01
N THR A 207 47.25 21.35 6.74
CA THR A 207 48.25 20.96 5.73
C THR A 207 49.00 19.70 6.16
N SER A 208 49.33 19.57 7.44
CA SER A 208 50.02 18.38 7.96
C SER A 208 49.12 17.13 7.90
N SER A 209 47.82 17.28 8.19
CA SER A 209 46.86 16.19 8.12
C SER A 209 46.61 15.72 6.68
N LEU A 210 46.49 16.66 5.73
CA LEU A 210 46.39 16.34 4.30
C LEU A 210 47.65 15.65 3.77
N GLN A 211 48.83 16.14 4.15
CA GLN A 211 50.10 15.52 3.76
C GLN A 211 50.23 14.10 4.33
N SER A 212 49.79 13.89 5.58
CA SER A 212 49.77 12.55 6.19
C SER A 212 48.79 11.60 5.49
N SER A 213 47.67 12.11 4.97
CA SER A 213 46.71 11.33 4.20
C SER A 213 47.25 10.97 2.82
N ASP A 214 47.91 11.90 2.12
CA ASP A 214 48.51 11.62 0.81
C ASP A 214 49.65 10.61 0.93
N GLN A 215 50.46 10.70 1.99
CA GLN A 215 51.54 9.75 2.23
C GLN A 215 50.99 8.34 2.55
N ARG A 216 49.88 8.24 3.29
CA ARG A 216 49.19 6.96 3.55
C ARG A 216 48.60 6.34 2.29
N LEU A 217 48.05 7.15 1.39
CA LEU A 217 47.53 6.66 0.11
C LEU A 217 48.66 6.16 -0.79
N ARG A 218 49.79 6.86 -0.83
CA ARG A 218 50.98 6.44 -1.56
C ARG A 218 51.54 5.12 -1.04
N THR A 219 51.70 4.96 0.27
CA THR A 219 52.17 3.70 0.84
C THR A 219 51.21 2.55 0.58
N ALA A 220 49.89 2.80 0.66
CA ALA A 220 48.90 1.78 0.35
C ALA A 220 48.92 1.38 -1.14
N LEU A 221 49.14 2.34 -2.05
CA LEU A 221 49.30 2.04 -3.47
C LEU A 221 50.60 1.26 -3.75
N ASP A 222 51.70 1.62 -3.10
CA ASP A 222 52.97 0.90 -3.22
C ASP A 222 52.83 -0.55 -2.70
N ASP A 223 52.18 -0.74 -1.55
CA ASP A 223 51.88 -2.08 -1.01
C ASP A 223 51.00 -2.91 -1.95
N LEU A 224 49.98 -2.29 -2.55
CA LEU A 224 49.14 -2.96 -3.55
C LEU A 224 49.93 -3.30 -4.82
N ASN A 225 50.85 -2.45 -5.24
CA ASN A 225 51.67 -2.72 -6.42
C ASN A 225 52.69 -3.83 -6.15
N ILE A 226 53.32 -3.86 -4.97
CA ILE A 226 54.20 -4.94 -4.53
C ILE A 226 53.41 -6.27 -4.45
N MET A 227 52.19 -6.24 -3.90
CA MET A 227 51.33 -7.43 -3.83
C MET A 227 50.95 -7.93 -5.22
N LYS A 228 50.63 -7.02 -6.14
CA LYS A 228 50.36 -7.34 -7.54
C LYS A 228 51.57 -7.97 -8.22
N ASP A 229 52.77 -7.42 -8.03
CA ASP A 229 54.00 -7.96 -8.61
C ASP A 229 54.34 -9.33 -8.02
N THR A 230 54.11 -9.53 -6.71
CA THR A 230 54.28 -10.82 -6.03
C THR A 230 53.28 -11.87 -6.56
N LEU A 231 52.03 -11.47 -6.85
CA LEU A 231 51.03 -12.34 -7.47
C LEU A 231 51.38 -12.67 -8.93
N ASN A 232 51.92 -11.71 -9.67
CA ASN A 232 52.35 -11.92 -11.06
C ASN A 232 53.58 -12.85 -11.14
N ASP A 233 54.53 -12.72 -10.22
CA ASP A 233 55.69 -13.60 -10.10
C ASP A 233 55.28 -15.03 -9.71
N LYS A 234 54.38 -15.20 -8.73
CA LYS A 234 53.80 -16.51 -8.38
C LYS A 234 53.03 -17.15 -9.54
N THR A 235 52.34 -16.34 -10.35
CA THR A 235 51.63 -16.82 -11.55
C THR A 235 52.61 -17.25 -12.65
N CYS A 236 53.76 -16.58 -12.76
CA CYS A 236 54.83 -16.96 -13.68
C CYS A 236 55.50 -18.28 -13.24
N ILE A 237 55.84 -18.41 -11.96
CA ILE A 237 56.42 -19.65 -11.39
C ILE A 237 55.45 -20.83 -11.55
N SER A 238 54.14 -20.63 -11.38
CA SER A 238 53.15 -21.70 -11.59
C SER A 238 53.01 -22.11 -13.06
N LYS A 239 53.25 -21.21 -14.03
CA LYS A 239 53.25 -21.54 -15.46
C LYS A 239 54.52 -22.29 -15.88
N THR A 240 55.67 -22.00 -15.27
CA THR A 240 56.93 -22.72 -15.55
C THR A 240 56.89 -24.16 -15.01
N ASN A 241 56.31 -24.38 -13.82
CA ASN A 241 56.15 -25.73 -13.24
C ASN A 241 55.10 -26.59 -13.97
N LEU A 242 54.19 -26.00 -14.75
CA LEU A 242 53.17 -26.71 -15.53
C LEU A 242 53.64 -27.08 -16.95
N LEU A 243 54.78 -26.55 -17.41
CA LEU A 243 55.40 -26.89 -18.71
C LEU A 243 56.51 -27.95 -18.60
N GLU A 244 56.87 -28.40 -17.40
CA GLU A 244 57.85 -29.48 -17.18
C GLU A 244 57.20 -30.88 -17.01
N PHE A 245 55.86 -30.94 -16.99
CA PHE A 245 55.07 -32.19 -16.84
C PHE A 245 54.26 -32.51 -18.10
N THR A 246 54.92 -32.63 -19.26
CA THR A 246 54.35 -33.37 -20.40
C THR A 246 55.30 -34.52 -20.78
N PRO A 247 54.97 -35.79 -20.49
CA PRO A 247 55.77 -36.91 -20.98
C PRO A 247 55.63 -37.05 -22.51
N LYS A 248 56.79 -37.25 -23.13
CA LYS A 248 57.04 -37.53 -24.55
C LYS A 248 56.23 -38.75 -25.01
N PRO A 249 55.64 -38.76 -26.23
CA PRO A 249 54.89 -39.91 -26.72
C PRO A 249 55.85 -41.01 -27.19
N GLY A 250 55.64 -42.22 -26.70
CA GLY A 250 56.30 -43.45 -27.11
C GLY A 250 55.45 -44.64 -26.68
#